data_AF-A0A2E0X6I9-F1
#
_entry.id   AF-A0A2E0X6I9-F1
#
_cell.length_a   1.000
_cell.length_b   1.000
_cell.length_c   1.000
_cell.angle_alpha   90.00
_cell.angle_beta   90.00
_cell.angle_gamma   90.00
#
_symmetry.space_group_name_H-M   'P 1'
#
loop_
_entity.id
_entity.type
_entity.pdbx_description
1 polymer ?
#
loop_
_entity_poly.entity_id
_entity_poly.type
_entity_poly.pdbx_seq_one_letter_code
_entity_poly.pdbx_strand_id
1 'polypeptide(L)' 'MTYTDQQFGAKLLAQLDQGYDALRIAQWADRVFLSCSYSTEVRETLIDIFTMQEGEEFHIPEAELRRRAQEFASA' A
#
# COMPACT_ATOMS: atom_id res chain seq x y z
N MET A 1 15.45 7.52 -0.78
CA MET A 1 14.59 8.28 0.16
C MET A 1 13.98 7.27 1.11
N THR A 2 13.99 7.51 2.42
CA THR A 2 13.41 6.56 3.40
C THR A 2 11.91 6.83 3.52
N TYR A 3 11.11 5.81 3.26
CA TYR A 3 9.67 5.81 3.46
C TYR A 3 9.41 5.32 4.88
N THR A 4 9.06 6.23 5.77
CA THR A 4 8.64 5.87 7.12
C THR A 4 7.26 5.21 7.08
N ASP A 5 6.97 4.41 8.10
CA ASP A 5 5.69 3.73 8.28
C ASP A 5 4.53 4.73 8.24
N GLN A 6 4.62 5.84 8.98
CA GLN A 6 3.63 6.92 8.95
C GLN A 6 3.41 7.52 7.56
N GLN A 7 4.50 7.79 6.83
CA GLN A 7 4.42 8.33 5.48
C GLN A 7 3.78 7.31 4.53
N PHE A 8 4.11 6.03 4.67
CA PHE A 8 3.49 4.96 3.90
C PHE A 8 1.98 4.90 4.15
N GLY A 9 1.56 4.86 5.42
CA GLY A 9 0.14 4.84 5.79
C GLY A 9 -0.62 6.05 5.25
N ALA A 10 -0.08 7.26 5.42
CA ALA A 10 -0.69 8.48 4.89
C ALA A 10 -0.80 8.48 3.36
N LYS A 11 0.22 7.99 2.64
CA LYS A 11 0.20 7.92 1.18
C LYS A 11 -0.77 6.85 0.68
N LEU A 12 -0.86 5.70 1.36
CA LEU A 12 -1.81 4.64 1.02
C LEU A 12 -3.26 5.12 1.23
N LEU A 13 -3.55 5.80 2.35
CA LEU A 13 -4.84 6.46 2.55
C LEU A 13 -5.16 7.45 1.43
N ALA A 14 -4.19 8.29 1.06
CA ALA A 14 -4.38 9.23 -0.06
C ALA A 14 -4.62 8.53 -1.40
N GLN A 15 -4.07 7.33 -1.63
CA GLN A 15 -4.43 6.53 -2.81
C GLN A 15 -5.88 6.04 -2.70
N LEU A 16 -6.31 5.54 -1.55
CA LEU A 16 -7.67 5.02 -1.34
C LEU A 16 -8.73 6.11 -1.43
N ASP A 17 -8.43 7.33 -0.98
CA ASP A 17 -9.34 8.48 -1.03
C ASP A 17 -9.58 9.02 -2.46
N GLN A 18 -8.72 8.65 -3.42
CA GLN A 18 -8.95 8.91 -4.85
C GLN A 18 -9.97 7.93 -5.48
N GLY A 19 -10.53 7.01 -4.69
CA GLY A 19 -11.41 5.93 -5.14
C GLY A 19 -10.66 4.60 -5.19
N TYR A 20 -11.31 3.54 -4.70
CA TYR A 20 -10.73 2.21 -4.68
C TYR A 20 -10.63 1.64 -6.11
N ASP A 21 -9.39 1.44 -6.55
CA ASP A 21 -9.01 0.80 -7.81
C ASP A 21 -7.80 -0.08 -7.49
N ALA A 22 -8.01 -1.39 -7.43
CA ALA A 22 -7.00 -2.35 -7.04
C ALA A 22 -5.76 -2.25 -7.95
N LEU A 23 -5.95 -2.18 -9.27
CA LEU A 23 -4.85 -2.13 -10.22
C LEU A 23 -4.02 -0.86 -10.06
N ARG A 24 -4.67 0.31 -9.92
CA ARG A 24 -3.96 1.59 -9.71
C ARG A 24 -3.19 1.60 -8.40
N ILE A 25 -3.79 1.11 -7.32
CA ILE A 25 -3.16 1.05 -6.00
C ILE A 25 -1.96 0.09 -6.04
N ALA A 26 -2.10 -1.05 -6.71
CA ALA A 26 -1.05 -2.03 -6.88
C ALA A 26 0.13 -1.49 -7.71
N GLN A 27 -0.14 -0.74 -8.77
CA GLN A 27 0.89 -0.05 -9.57
C GLN A 27 1.60 1.04 -8.78
N TRP A 28 0.90 1.74 -7.89
CA TRP A 28 1.52 2.69 -6.96
C TRP A 28 2.46 1.97 -5.99
N ALA A 29 2.02 0.85 -5.41
CA ALA A 29 2.83 0.06 -4.48
C ALA A 29 4.11 -0.47 -5.13
N ASP A 30 4.03 -1.01 -6.35
CA ASP A 30 5.20 -1.45 -7.12
C ASP A 30 6.24 -0.33 -7.31
N ARG A 31 5.79 0.88 -7.68
CA ARG A 31 6.69 2.04 -7.79
C ARG A 31 7.35 2.40 -6.46
N VAL A 32 6.61 2.34 -5.34
CA VAL A 32 7.18 2.61 -4.01
C VAL A 32 8.20 1.53 -3.64
N PHE A 33 7.88 0.26 -3.90
CA PHE A 33 8.73 -0.90 -3.65
C PHE A 33 10.10 -0.79 -4.33
N LEU A 34 10.13 -0.30 -5.56
CA LEU A 34 11.36 -0.13 -6.36
C LEU A 34 12.15 1.15 -6.07
N SER A 35 11.51 2.20 -5.53
CA SER A 35 12.10 3.55 -5.45
C SER A 35 12.51 4.01 -4.05
N CYS A 36 12.07 3.31 -3.01
CA CYS A 36 12.24 3.75 -1.63
C CYS A 36 12.92 2.67 -0.75
N SER A 37 13.52 3.11 0.35
CA SER A 37 13.91 2.23 1.46
C SER A 37 12.80 2.28 2.52
N TYR A 38 12.48 1.14 3.14
CA TYR A 38 11.34 1.01 4.06
C TYR A 38 11.62 -0.05 5.13
N SER A 39 10.78 -0.10 6.17
CA SER A 39 10.78 -1.14 7.20
C SER A 39 10.37 -2.51 6.63
N THR A 40 10.59 -3.58 7.40
CA THR A 40 10.16 -4.92 7.02
C THR A 40 8.63 -5.00 6.91
N GLU A 41 7.88 -4.41 7.85
CA GLU A 41 6.42 -4.42 7.79
C GLU A 41 5.87 -3.69 6.56
N VAL A 42 6.44 -2.54 6.20
CA VAL A 42 6.05 -1.81 4.98
C VAL A 42 6.40 -2.62 3.74
N ARG A 43 7.54 -3.32 3.73
CA ARG A 43 7.92 -4.19 2.61
C ARG A 43 6.88 -5.29 2.37
N GLU A 44 6.50 -6.01 3.42
CA GLU A 44 5.54 -7.10 3.34
C GLU A 44 4.19 -6.59 2.85
N THR A 45 3.75 -5.44 3.37
CA THR A 45 2.50 -4.81 2.93
C THR A 45 2.57 -4.37 1.46
N LEU A 46 3.70 -3.82 1.00
CA LEU A 46 3.87 -3.44 -0.41
C LEU A 46 3.78 -4.67 -1.32
N ILE A 47 4.36 -5.80 -0.92
CA ILE A 47 4.28 -7.07 -1.66
C ILE A 47 2.84 -7.49 -1.83
N ASP A 48 2.09 -7.59 -0.73
CA ASP A 48 0.65 -7.92 -0.77
C ASP A 48 -0.12 -7.00 -1.73
N ILE A 49 0.13 -5.69 -1.66
CA ILE A 49 -0.60 -4.70 -2.46
C ILE A 49 -0.23 -4.79 -3.94
N PHE A 50 1.05 -4.89 -4.30
CA PHE A 50 1.40 -4.97 -5.73
C PHE A 50 1.04 -6.32 -6.35
N THR A 51 0.93 -7.40 -5.57
CA THR A 51 0.45 -8.70 -6.06
C THR A 51 -1.00 -8.64 -6.54
N MET A 52 -1.80 -7.66 -6.13
CA MET A 52 -3.14 -7.43 -6.69
C MET A 52 -3.13 -7.16 -8.21
N GLN A 53 -1.98 -6.84 -8.83
CA GLN A 53 -1.87 -6.74 -10.29
C GLN A 53 -2.02 -8.09 -11.01
N GLU A 54 -1.73 -9.20 -10.32
CA GLU A 54 -1.69 -10.54 -10.93
C GLU A 54 -3.09 -11.09 -11.21
N GLY A 55 -4.11 -10.66 -10.47
CA GLY A 55 -5.50 -11.09 -10.68
C GLY A 55 -6.45 -10.76 -9.54
N GLU A 56 -7.76 -10.90 -9.81
CA GLU A 56 -8.83 -10.60 -8.85
C GLU A 56 -8.78 -11.48 -7.59
N GLU A 57 -8.18 -12.67 -7.68
CA GLU A 57 -8.00 -13.59 -6.54
C GLU A 57 -7.10 -13.02 -5.44
N PHE A 58 -6.24 -12.06 -5.79
CA PHE A 58 -5.33 -11.39 -4.86
C PHE A 58 -5.89 -10.05 -4.35
N HIS A 59 -7.09 -9.65 -4.79
CA HIS A 59 -7.66 -8.36 -4.40
C HIS A 59 -7.87 -8.27 -2.89
N ILE A 60 -7.25 -7.26 -2.29
CA ILE A 60 -7.43 -6.92 -0.88
C ILE A 60 -8.59 -5.94 -0.78
N PRO A 61 -9.67 -6.24 -0.05
CA PRO A 61 -10.81 -5.34 0.09
C PRO A 61 -10.41 -3.94 0.56
N GLU A 62 -11.08 -2.90 0.06
CA GLU A 62 -10.80 -1.50 0.43
C GLU A 62 -10.76 -1.29 1.95
N ALA A 63 -11.72 -1.87 2.67
CA ALA A 63 -11.81 -1.75 4.12
C ALA A 63 -10.56 -2.31 4.82
N GLU A 64 -10.00 -3.40 4.32
CA GLU A 64 -8.78 -4.00 4.86
C GLU A 64 -7.55 -3.16 4.53
N LEU A 65 -7.44 -2.65 3.30
CA LEU A 65 -6.36 -1.71 2.94
C LEU A 65 -6.41 -0.43 3.78
N ARG A 66 -7.61 0.12 4.01
CA ARG A 66 -7.80 1.31 4.86
C ARG A 66 -7.39 1.02 6.30
N ARG A 67 -7.76 -0.15 6.84
CA ARG A 67 -7.36 -0.58 8.19
C ARG A 67 -5.84 -0.61 8.33
N ARG A 68 -5.15 -1.33 7.43
CA ARG A 68 -3.67 -1.41 7.41
C ARG A 68 -3.04 -0.02 7.29
N ALA A 69 -3.56 0.83 6.41
CA ALA A 69 -3.04 2.18 6.22
C ALA A 69 -3.17 3.05 7.49
N GLN A 70 -4.26 2.91 8.24
CA GLN A 70 -4.45 3.61 9.52
C GLN A 70 -3.51 3.11 10.61
N GLU A 71 -3.24 1.80 10.66
CA GLU A 71 -2.26 1.21 11.59
C GLU A 71 -0.87 1.82 11.37
N PHE A 72 -0.41 1.87 10.11
CA PHE A 72 0.86 2.49 9.76
C PHE A 72 0.89 4.01 10.02
N ALA A 73 -0.20 4.72 9.74
CA ALA A 73 -0.29 6.16 9.97
C ALA A 73 -0.27 6.55 11.46
N SER A 74 -0.58 5.60 12.35
CA SER A 74 -0.66 5.81 13.80
C SER A 74 0.53 5.24 14.58
N ALA A 75 1.42 4.50 13.92
CA ALA A 75 2.66 3.94 14.47
C ALA A 75 3.74 5.01 14.65
#